data_AF-A0A3L7SGP8-F1
#
_entry.id   AF-A0A3L7SGP8-F1
#
_cell.length_a   1.000
_cell.length_b   1.000
_cell.length_c   1.000
_cell.angle_alpha   90.00
_cell.angle_beta   90.00
_cell.angle_gamma   90.00
#
_symmetry.space_group_name_H-M   'P 1'
#
loop_
_entity.id
_entity.type
_entity.pdbx_description
1 polymer ?
#
loop_
_entity_poly.entity_id
_entity_poly.type
_entity_poly.pdbx_seq_one_letter_code
_entity_poly.pdbx_strand_id
1 'polypeptide(L)'
;MSDEPLAFSPDQFSGFARMFPLPNLVMFPHVMQALHIFEPRYKAMFEEAIEDDRLIALGSLAPGWEDNYDGRPPLRPHACLCRIATHQKTAEGTYNVLVLGVRRLHLVRELPPKKVFRLVEAELLDDVEPNEAPPDAAAGLQRQLLEAFKQS
;
A
#
# COMPACT_ATOMS: atom_id res chain seq x y z
N MET A 1 11.51 -10.17 16.93
CA MET A 1 10.49 -9.36 16.22
C MET A 1 10.82 -7.93 16.55
N SER A 2 11.06 -7.09 15.55
CA SER A 2 11.29 -5.67 15.78
C SER A 2 10.01 -5.08 16.38
N ASP A 3 10.10 -4.49 17.57
CA ASP A 3 8.98 -3.93 18.33
C ASP A 3 8.52 -2.57 17.77
N GLU A 4 8.63 -2.41 16.46
CA GLU A 4 8.43 -1.13 15.78
C GLU A 4 6.93 -0.90 15.56
N PRO A 5 6.38 0.27 15.94
CA PRO A 5 4.95 0.50 15.85
C PRO A 5 4.45 0.37 14.40
N LEU A 6 3.43 -0.47 14.20
CA LEU A 6 2.68 -0.51 12.94
C LEU A 6 1.90 0.79 12.68
N ALA A 7 1.78 1.66 13.68
CA ALA A 7 1.19 2.97 13.57
C ALA A 7 1.95 3.83 12.54
N PHE A 8 1.24 4.25 11.51
CA PHE A 8 1.74 5.16 10.48
C PHE A 8 1.34 6.59 10.81
N SER A 9 2.28 7.52 10.62
CA SER A 9 2.02 8.95 10.68
C SER A 9 2.33 9.60 9.32
N PRO A 10 1.50 10.55 8.83
CA PRO A 10 1.67 11.15 7.51
C PRO A 10 3.06 11.74 7.22
N ASP A 11 3.74 12.29 8.24
CA ASP A 11 5.10 12.86 8.15
C ASP A 11 6.18 11.83 7.78
N GLN A 12 5.87 10.52 7.92
CA GLN A 12 6.78 9.45 7.54
C GLN A 12 6.80 9.20 6.02
N PHE A 13 5.88 9.79 5.25
CA PHE A 13 5.84 9.62 3.81
C PHE A 13 6.53 10.78 3.10
N SER A 14 7.54 10.46 2.28
CA SER A 14 8.37 11.44 1.57
C SER A 14 7.70 12.12 0.37
N GLY A 15 6.48 11.71 0.00
CA GLY A 15 5.82 12.08 -1.26
C GLY A 15 6.20 11.17 -2.44
N PHE A 16 7.11 10.22 -2.24
CA PHE A 16 7.51 9.26 -3.27
C PHE A 16 7.23 7.82 -2.84
N ALA A 17 6.63 7.04 -3.72
CA ALA A 17 6.26 5.66 -3.43
C ALA A 17 6.90 4.65 -4.40
N ARG A 18 7.36 3.54 -3.83
CA ARG A 18 7.82 2.34 -4.54
C ARG A 18 6.60 1.55 -4.99
N MET A 19 6.33 1.50 -6.29
CA MET A 19 5.10 0.91 -6.81
C MET A 19 5.22 -0.60 -7.03
N PHE A 20 4.27 -1.31 -6.42
CA PHE A 20 4.01 -2.72 -6.65
C PHE A 20 2.63 -2.89 -7.31
N PRO A 21 2.56 -2.85 -8.66
CA PRO A 21 1.31 -3.03 -9.38
C PRO A 21 0.92 -4.51 -9.42
N LEU A 22 -0.25 -4.82 -8.85
CA LEU A 22 -0.86 -6.14 -8.89
C LEU A 22 -2.21 -6.04 -9.61
N PRO A 23 -2.38 -6.70 -10.77
CA PRO A 23 -3.56 -6.48 -11.62
C PRO A 23 -4.87 -6.93 -10.97
N ASN A 24 -4.83 -7.97 -10.14
CA ASN A 24 -6.01 -8.61 -9.55
C ASN A 24 -6.14 -8.37 -8.04
N LEU A 25 -5.44 -7.37 -7.50
CA LEU A 25 -5.50 -7.03 -6.08
C LEU A 25 -5.88 -5.56 -5.89
N VAL A 26 -6.87 -5.33 -5.04
CA VAL A 26 -7.19 -4.00 -4.49
C VAL A 26 -6.82 -4.02 -3.02
N MET A 27 -5.93 -3.13 -2.63
CA MET A 27 -5.48 -3.00 -1.25
C MET A 27 -6.20 -1.83 -0.57
N PHE A 28 -6.66 -2.04 0.65
CA PHE A 28 -7.34 -1.02 1.46
C PHE A 28 -6.53 -0.69 2.72
N PRO A 29 -6.66 0.53 3.27
CA PRO A 29 -6.15 0.84 4.59
C PRO A 29 -6.68 -0.15 5.65
N HIS A 30 -5.86 -0.42 6.66
CA HIS A 30 -6.10 -1.33 7.78
C HIS A 30 -6.17 -2.83 7.42
N VAL A 31 -6.09 -3.18 6.14
CA VAL A 31 -6.01 -4.58 5.71
C VAL A 31 -4.58 -5.11 5.85
N MET A 32 -4.45 -6.32 6.37
CA MET A 32 -3.21 -7.10 6.32
C MET A 32 -3.22 -7.98 5.07
N GLN A 33 -2.16 -7.91 4.27
CA GLN A 33 -2.02 -8.71 3.05
C GLN A 33 -0.71 -9.49 3.08
N ALA A 34 -0.82 -10.83 2.99
CA ALA A 34 0.34 -11.69 2.78
C ALA A 34 0.69 -11.74 1.30
N LEU A 35 1.96 -11.57 0.94
CA LEU A 35 2.45 -11.64 -0.44
C LEU A 35 3.70 -12.52 -0.52
N HIS A 36 3.92 -13.06 -1.70
CA HIS A 36 5.17 -13.73 -2.07
C HIS A 36 5.89 -12.89 -3.14
N ILE A 37 7.07 -12.39 -2.83
CA ILE A 37 7.87 -11.54 -3.71
C ILE A 37 9.01 -12.37 -4.30
N PHE A 38 8.89 -12.70 -5.59
CA PHE A 38 9.85 -13.56 -6.31
C PHE A 38 10.45 -12.90 -7.55
N GLU A 39 9.72 -11.99 -8.21
CA GLU A 39 10.23 -11.29 -9.40
C GLU A 39 11.44 -10.38 -9.06
N PRO A 40 12.50 -10.38 -9.89
CA PRO A 40 13.70 -9.58 -9.61
C PRO A 40 13.44 -8.09 -9.38
N ARG A 41 12.54 -7.48 -10.16
CA ARG A 41 12.18 -6.05 -10.01
C ARG A 41 11.57 -5.75 -8.64
N TYR A 42 10.69 -6.62 -8.15
CA TYR A 42 10.01 -6.43 -6.87
C TYR A 42 10.88 -6.84 -5.69
N LYS A 43 11.82 -7.78 -5.87
CA LYS A 43 12.86 -8.05 -4.88
C LYS A 43 13.74 -6.82 -4.64
N ALA A 44 14.25 -6.19 -5.70
CA ALA A 44 15.06 -4.98 -5.58
C ALA A 44 14.27 -3.82 -4.93
N MET A 45 13.00 -3.66 -5.30
CA MET A 45 12.09 -2.70 -4.67
C MET A 45 11.93 -2.96 -3.16
N PHE A 46 11.77 -4.23 -2.79
CA PHE A 46 11.52 -4.65 -1.43
C PHE A 46 12.75 -4.54 -0.54
N GLU A 47 13.92 -4.91 -1.05
CA GLU A 47 15.21 -4.74 -0.38
C GLU A 47 15.45 -3.26 -0.07
N GLU A 48 15.21 -2.37 -1.05
CA GLU A 48 15.31 -0.92 -0.82
C GLU A 48 14.31 -0.41 0.22
N ALA A 49 13.07 -0.91 0.21
CA ALA A 49 12.07 -0.51 1.20
C ALA A 49 12.46 -0.94 2.62
N ILE A 50 12.99 -2.16 2.81
CA ILE A 50 13.41 -2.65 4.13
C ILE A 50 14.58 -1.84 4.70
N GLU A 51 15.50 -1.41 3.85
CA GLU A 51 16.68 -0.62 4.23
C GLU A 51 16.37 0.86 4.50
N ASP A 52 15.16 1.32 4.13
CA ASP A 52 14.71 2.70 4.26
C ASP A 52 13.46 2.83 5.16
N ASP A 53 12.31 3.24 4.61
CA ASP A 53 11.11 3.61 5.36
C ASP A 53 10.11 2.45 5.59
N ARG A 54 10.41 1.26 5.05
CA ARG A 54 9.53 0.08 5.02
C ARG A 54 8.19 0.34 4.34
N LEU A 55 8.10 1.33 3.45
CA LEU A 55 6.88 1.70 2.73
C LEU A 55 6.94 1.25 1.26
N ILE A 56 5.82 0.68 0.81
CA ILE A 56 5.56 0.35 -0.60
C ILE A 56 4.12 0.75 -0.94
N ALA A 57 3.84 0.99 -2.22
CA ALA A 57 2.49 1.29 -2.69
C ALA A 57 1.94 0.13 -3.53
N LEU A 58 0.84 -0.46 -3.06
CA LEU A 58 0.08 -1.46 -3.78
C LEU A 58 -0.97 -0.77 -4.65
N GLY A 59 -0.85 -0.92 -5.96
CA GLY A 59 -1.79 -0.36 -6.93
C GLY A 59 -2.18 -1.39 -8.00
N SER A 60 -3.03 -0.98 -8.93
CA SER A 60 -3.45 -1.81 -10.06
C SER A 60 -3.06 -1.17 -11.40
N LEU A 61 -2.97 -2.01 -12.42
CA LEU A 61 -2.73 -1.58 -13.80
C LEU A 61 -4.03 -1.07 -14.42
N ALA A 62 -3.92 -0.09 -15.32
CA ALA A 62 -5.02 0.31 -16.18
C ALA A 62 -5.38 -0.84 -17.16
N PRO A 63 -6.62 -0.88 -17.68
CA PRO A 63 -7.04 -1.93 -18.63
C PRO A 63 -6.12 -2.00 -19.87
N GLY A 64 -5.98 -3.20 -20.46
CA GLY A 64 -5.11 -3.43 -21.63
C GLY A 64 -3.64 -3.63 -21.24
N TRP A 65 -3.39 -4.13 -20.03
CA TRP A 65 -2.05 -4.43 -19.52
C TRP A 65 -1.58 -5.83 -19.89
N GLU A 66 -2.51 -6.72 -20.22
CA GLU A 66 -2.34 -8.17 -20.35
C GLU A 66 -1.22 -8.52 -21.33
N ASP A 67 -1.21 -7.88 -22.51
CA ASP A 67 -0.22 -8.13 -23.57
C ASP A 67 1.16 -7.51 -23.28
N ASN A 68 1.30 -6.70 -22.23
CA ASN A 68 2.52 -5.95 -21.92
C ASN A 68 2.84 -5.94 -20.42
N TYR A 69 2.49 -6.98 -19.67
CA TYR A 69 2.69 -7.01 -18.21
C TYR A 69 4.15 -6.75 -17.79
N ASP A 70 5.09 -7.33 -18.54
CA ASP A 70 6.53 -7.22 -18.27
C ASP A 70 7.12 -5.85 -18.62
N GLY A 71 6.41 -5.07 -19.44
CA GLY A 71 6.80 -3.71 -19.80
C GLY A 71 6.43 -2.69 -18.71
N ARG A 72 5.85 -1.58 -19.17
CA ARG A 72 5.37 -0.50 -18.28
C ARG A 72 3.93 -0.08 -18.63
N PRO A 73 2.94 -0.99 -18.48
CA PRO A 73 1.54 -0.65 -18.69
C PRO A 73 1.12 0.48 -17.74
N PRO A 74 0.21 1.38 -18.15
CA PRO A 74 -0.20 2.50 -17.32
C PRO A 74 -0.77 2.04 -15.98
N LEU A 75 -0.56 2.85 -14.94
CA LEU A 75 -1.11 2.62 -13.60
C LEU A 75 -2.52 3.23 -13.52
N ARG A 76 -3.38 2.66 -12.67
CA ARG A 76 -4.56 3.39 -12.19
C ARG A 76 -4.12 4.57 -11.32
N PRO A 77 -4.90 5.66 -11.25
CA PRO A 77 -4.49 6.89 -10.53
C PRO A 77 -4.48 6.77 -9.01
N HIS A 78 -4.87 5.62 -8.45
CA HIS A 78 -4.95 5.41 -7.01
C HIS A 78 -4.22 4.12 -6.60
N ALA A 79 -3.62 4.16 -5.43
CA ALA A 79 -2.96 3.03 -4.79
C ALA A 79 -3.18 3.09 -3.27
N CYS A 80 -2.76 2.05 -2.57
CA CYS A 80 -2.67 2.05 -1.11
C CYS A 80 -1.20 2.05 -0.70
N LEU A 81 -0.79 3.05 0.08
CA LEU A 81 0.46 3.03 0.81
C LEU A 81 0.38 1.94 1.87
N CYS A 82 1.40 1.09 1.92
CA CYS A 82 1.48 -0.05 2.80
C CYS A 82 2.80 -0.05 3.55
N ARG A 83 2.77 -0.40 4.83
CA ARG A 83 3.97 -0.65 5.63
C ARG A 83 4.25 -2.14 5.68
N ILE A 84 5.52 -2.51 5.53
CA ILE A 84 5.99 -3.88 5.70
C ILE A 84 5.95 -4.21 7.19
N ALA A 85 5.00 -5.06 7.60
CA ALA A 85 4.80 -5.45 8.99
C ALA A 85 5.80 -6.53 9.43
N THR A 86 6.00 -7.55 8.59
CA THR A 86 7.02 -8.58 8.80
C THR A 86 7.42 -9.22 7.48
N HIS A 87 8.60 -9.80 7.43
CA HIS A 87 9.11 -10.48 6.26
C HIS A 87 10.07 -11.61 6.61
N GLN A 88 10.15 -12.58 5.71
CA GLN A 88 11.07 -13.71 5.80
C GLN A 88 11.69 -13.95 4.42
N LYS A 89 13.03 -13.94 4.35
CA LYS A 89 13.75 -14.35 3.14
C LYS A 89 13.78 -15.88 3.07
N THR A 90 13.48 -16.44 1.91
CA THR A 90 13.52 -17.89 1.66
C THR A 90 14.94 -18.33 1.27
N ALA A 91 15.19 -19.65 1.24
CA ALA A 91 16.49 -20.20 0.84
C ALA A 91 16.82 -19.88 -0.64
N GLU A 92 15.80 -19.72 -1.47
CA GLU A 92 15.87 -19.36 -2.89
C GLU A 92 16.06 -17.83 -3.08
N GLY A 93 16.15 -17.07 -1.99
CA GLY A 93 16.31 -15.62 -2.02
C GLY A 93 15.06 -14.85 -2.44
N THR A 94 13.88 -15.46 -2.34
CA THR A 94 12.58 -14.78 -2.46
C THR A 94 12.10 -14.32 -1.08
N TYR A 95 10.95 -13.64 -1.00
CA TYR A 95 10.41 -13.17 0.28
C TYR A 95 8.95 -13.54 0.48
N ASN A 96 8.63 -14.04 1.67
CA ASN A 96 7.26 -14.02 2.20
C ASN A 96 7.11 -12.77 3.06
N VAL A 97 6.10 -11.96 2.77
CA VAL A 97 5.90 -10.67 3.44
C VAL A 97 4.46 -10.53 3.90
N LEU A 98 4.28 -9.89 5.06
CA LEU A 98 3.01 -9.36 5.50
C LEU A 98 3.07 -7.84 5.46
N VAL A 99 2.15 -7.22 4.74
CA VAL A 99 2.04 -5.75 4.66
C VAL A 99 0.72 -5.30 5.27
N LEU A 100 0.74 -4.12 5.91
CA LEU A 100 -0.43 -3.44 6.42
C LEU A 100 -0.72 -2.23 5.54
N GLY A 101 -1.94 -2.12 5.01
CA GLY A 101 -2.39 -0.90 4.34
C GLY A 101 -2.51 0.23 5.36
N VAL A 102 -1.91 1.39 5.08
CA VAL A 102 -1.87 2.51 6.03
C VAL A 102 -2.59 3.75 5.52
N ARG A 103 -2.57 4.01 4.21
CA ARG A 103 -3.22 5.19 3.63
C ARG A 103 -3.55 5.01 2.16
N ARG A 104 -4.53 5.77 1.66
CA ARG A 104 -4.80 5.88 0.22
C ARG A 104 -3.83 6.87 -0.41
N LEU A 105 -3.46 6.63 -1.66
CA LEU A 105 -2.60 7.49 -2.46
C LEU A 105 -3.33 7.94 -3.72
N HIS A 106 -3.13 9.22 -4.07
CA HIS A 106 -3.33 9.72 -5.42
C HIS A 106 -1.98 9.77 -6.14
N LEU A 107 -1.87 9.10 -7.28
CA LEU A 107 -0.63 9.06 -8.06
C LEU A 107 -0.54 10.30 -8.96
N VAL A 108 0.43 11.17 -8.69
CA VAL A 108 0.62 12.43 -9.42
C VAL A 108 1.35 12.17 -10.74
N ARG A 109 2.51 11.50 -10.66
CA ARG A 109 3.28 11.12 -11.86
C ARG A 109 4.26 9.99 -11.59
N GLU A 110 4.52 9.18 -12.62
CA GLU A 110 5.60 8.20 -12.61
C GLU A 110 6.94 8.87 -12.95
N LEU A 111 7.98 8.55 -12.18
CA LEU A 111 9.33 9.05 -12.41
C LEU A 111 10.02 8.31 -13.57
N PRO A 112 11.03 8.93 -14.21
CA PRO A 112 11.85 8.26 -15.23
C PRO A 112 12.44 6.93 -14.69
N PRO A 113 12.56 5.88 -15.53
CA PRO A 113 13.01 4.55 -15.12
C PRO A 113 14.53 4.52 -14.86
N LYS A 114 14.94 5.09 -13.73
CA LYS A 114 16.33 4.98 -13.25
C LYS A 114 16.57 3.73 -12.42
N LYS A 115 15.49 3.08 -11.96
CA LYS A 115 15.50 1.82 -11.19
C LYS A 115 14.73 0.75 -11.96
N VAL A 116 14.96 -0.52 -11.61
CA VAL A 116 14.28 -1.69 -12.20
C VAL A 116 12.81 -1.81 -11.79
N PHE A 117 12.40 -1.07 -10.76
CA PHE A 117 11.03 -0.95 -10.30
C PHE A 117 10.55 0.50 -10.47
N ARG A 118 9.24 0.69 -10.38
CA ARG A 118 8.59 1.96 -10.62
C ARG A 118 8.61 2.83 -9.36
N LEU A 119 8.93 4.11 -9.55
CA LEU A 119 8.77 5.14 -8.53
C LEU A 119 7.74 6.15 -9.01
N VAL A 120 6.84 6.55 -8.13
CA VAL A 120 5.84 7.59 -8.38
C VAL A 120 5.93 8.67 -7.33
N GLU A 121 5.71 9.90 -7.77
CA GLU A 121 5.29 10.98 -6.89
C GLU A 121 3.80 10.81 -6.60
N ALA A 122 3.42 10.89 -5.34
CA ALA A 122 2.05 10.65 -4.89
C ALA A 122 1.68 11.52 -3.69
N GLU A 123 0.40 11.75 -3.54
CA GLU A 123 -0.19 12.50 -2.42
C GLU A 123 -0.98 11.56 -1.53
N LEU A 124 -0.90 11.77 -0.21
CA LEU A 124 -1.76 11.06 0.74
C LEU A 124 -3.19 11.57 0.56
N LEU A 125 -4.14 10.63 0.48
CA LEU A 125 -5.56 10.94 0.51
C LEU A 125 -6.10 10.68 1.91
N ASP A 126 -6.66 11.73 2.50
CA ASP A 126 -7.38 11.63 3.77
C ASP A 126 -8.78 11.06 3.57
N ASP A 127 -9.24 10.34 4.59
CA ASP A 127 -10.63 9.92 4.68
C ASP A 127 -11.44 11.11 5.17
N VAL A 128 -12.40 11.55 4.35
CA VAL A 128 -13.27 12.68 4.63
C VAL A 128 -14.65 12.17 5.03
N GLU A 129 -15.20 12.70 6.12
CA GLU A 129 -16.61 12.51 6.42
C GLU A 129 -17.45 13.24 5.38
N PRO A 130 -18.59 12.66 4.93
CA PRO A 130 -19.51 13.37 4.06
C PRO A 130 -19.94 14.70 4.71
N ASN A 131 -19.90 15.80 3.95
CA ASN A 131 -20.27 17.13 4.47
C ASN A 131 -21.69 17.21 5.06
N GLU A 132 -22.58 16.30 4.67
CA GLU A 132 -23.98 16.24 5.14
C GLU A 132 -24.14 15.41 6.43
N ALA A 133 -23.06 14.79 6.92
CA ALA A 133 -23.09 14.01 8.15
C ALA A 133 -23.31 14.94 9.36
N PRO A 134 -24.24 14.61 10.28
CA PRO A 134 -24.34 15.28 11.56
C PRO A 134 -22.98 15.31 12.30
N PRO A 135 -22.67 16.34 13.11
CA PRO A 135 -21.37 16.49 13.80
C PRO A 135 -20.93 15.29 14.68
N ASP A 136 -21.86 14.40 15.03
CA ASP A 136 -21.62 13.21 15.86
C ASP A 136 -21.93 11.89 15.12
N ALA A 137 -22.11 11.92 13.80
CA ALA A 137 -22.52 10.74 13.03
C ALA A 137 -21.52 9.59 13.16
N ALA A 138 -20.22 9.88 13.02
CA ALA A 138 -19.17 8.87 13.16
C ALA A 138 -19.11 8.29 14.58
N ALA A 139 -19.16 9.13 15.61
CA ALA A 139 -19.17 8.69 17.00
C ALA A 139 -20.42 7.86 17.34
N GLY A 140 -21.58 8.24 16.78
CA GLY A 140 -22.83 7.50 16.89
C GLY A 140 -22.76 6.12 16.26
N LEU A 141 -22.28 6.04 15.01
CA LEU A 141 -22.08 4.78 14.28
C LEU A 141 -21.06 3.87 14.98
N GLN A 142 -19.94 4.44 15.45
CA GLN A 142 -18.92 3.70 16.20
C GLN A 142 -19.53 3.07 17.45
N ARG A 143 -20.33 3.83 18.22
CA ARG A 143 -21.00 3.32 19.41
C ARG A 143 -21.97 2.18 19.08
N GLN A 144 -22.79 2.36 18.03
CA GLN A 144 -23.70 1.31 17.57
C GLN A 144 -22.97 0.03 17.15
N LEU A 145 -21.88 0.16 16.39
CA LEU A 145 -21.07 -0.97 15.96
C LEU A 145 -20.46 -1.72 17.16
N LEU A 146 -19.90 -0.99 18.11
CA LEU A 146 -19.30 -1.58 19.31
C LEU A 146 -20.34 -2.29 20.18
N GLU A 147 -21.54 -1.72 20.35
CA GLU A 147 -22.62 -2.39 21.08
C GLU A 147 -23.10 -3.66 20.36
N ALA A 148 -23.25 -3.63 19.03
CA ALA A 148 -23.61 -4.82 18.26
C ALA A 148 -22.54 -5.92 18.37
N PHE A 149 -21.25 -5.55 18.31
CA PHE A 149 -20.14 -6.50 18.42
C PHE A 149 -20.03 -7.14 19.81
N LYS A 150 -20.43 -6.43 20.87
CA LYS A 150 -20.47 -7.00 22.24
C LYS A 150 -21.60 -8.00 22.44
N GLN A 151 -22.61 -8.01 21.56
CA GLN A 151 -23.77 -8.89 21.66
C GLN A 151 -23.65 -10.18 20.84
N SER A 152 -22.62 -10.29 19.99
CA SER A 152 -22.27 -11.50 19.23
C SER A 152 -21.22 -12.35 19.95
#